data_AF-A0A960RQ82-F1
#
_entry.id   AF-A0A960RQ82-F1
#
_cell.length_a   1.000
_cell.length_b   1.000
_cell.length_c   1.000
_cell.angle_alpha   90.00
_cell.angle_beta   90.00
_cell.angle_gamma   90.00
#
_symmetry.space_group_name_H-M   'P 1'
#
loop_
_entity.id
_entity.type
_entity.pdbx_description
1 polymer ?
#
loop_
_entity_poly.entity_id
_entity_poly.type
_entity_poly.pdbx_seq_one_letter_code
_entity_poly.pdbx_strand_id
1 'polypeptide(L)'
;FQVHNSLFLVAHFHSVIIGGVVFAFFAGYTYWFPKITGFRLNERYGRYAFWSWFIGFMVAFLPLYALGFMGATRRLNHYTVAEWQPLFVVAAIGAVIIALGVFFSAIQLVVSIKQRKSTHDTTGDPWGGRTLEWSTTSPPPEYNFAVLPEVDSRDAFWEMKKNKTPKSTDYQEIHMPKNTACGFWIGVLSFLFGFGAVWHMFWLVALTGIGMLLCIIVRLYTKKIDYYIPVSEVKKIEGRRA
;
A
#
# COMPACT_ATOMS: atom_id res chain seq x y z
N PHE A 1 0.97 3.72 36.68
CA PHE A 1 2.00 4.78 36.71
C PHE A 1 3.40 4.29 36.33
N GLN A 2 3.85 3.10 36.76
CA GLN A 2 5.26 2.66 36.64
C GLN A 2 5.85 2.56 35.22
N VAL A 3 5.08 2.13 34.21
CA VAL A 3 5.59 1.96 32.82
C VAL A 3 5.36 3.16 31.91
N HIS A 4 4.85 4.26 32.46
CA HIS A 4 4.62 5.48 31.68
C HIS A 4 5.95 6.09 31.22
N ASN A 5 6.08 6.42 29.94
CA ASN A 5 7.31 6.92 29.29
C ASN A 5 8.55 6.01 29.39
N SER A 6 8.42 4.76 29.85
CA SER A 6 9.52 3.79 29.79
C SER A 6 9.62 3.15 28.40
N LEU A 7 10.69 2.39 28.16
CA LEU A 7 10.83 1.60 26.93
C LEU A 7 9.76 0.51 26.77
N PHE A 8 9.02 0.17 27.83
CA PHE A 8 7.88 -0.73 27.75
C PHE A 8 6.78 -0.16 26.84
N LEU A 9 6.48 1.14 26.99
CA LEU A 9 5.52 1.84 26.13
C LEU A 9 5.96 1.80 24.66
N VAL A 10 7.26 2.03 24.43
CA VAL A 10 7.84 2.00 23.07
C VAL A 10 7.73 0.58 22.50
N ALA A 11 8.12 -0.44 23.26
CA ALA A 11 8.04 -1.84 22.86
C ALA A 11 6.61 -2.26 22.51
N HIS A 12 5.63 -1.91 23.37
CA HIS A 12 4.22 -2.19 23.14
C HIS A 12 3.68 -1.56 21.86
N PHE A 13 3.88 -0.25 21.70
CA PHE A 13 3.40 0.47 20.52
C PHE A 13 4.01 -0.06 19.22
N HIS A 14 5.32 -0.34 19.21
CA HIS A 14 5.96 -0.93 18.03
C HIS A 14 5.49 -2.36 17.78
N SER A 15 5.11 -3.11 18.82
CA SER A 15 4.56 -4.45 18.64
C SER A 15 3.22 -4.43 17.91
N VAL A 16 2.34 -3.49 18.23
CA VAL A 16 1.04 -3.39 17.56
C VAL A 16 1.15 -2.75 16.17
N ILE A 17 2.03 -1.76 15.97
CA ILE A 17 2.21 -1.13 14.66
C ILE A 17 3.00 -2.01 13.70
N ILE A 18 4.14 -2.56 14.11
CA ILE A 18 4.91 -3.43 13.23
C ILE A 18 4.12 -4.71 13.02
N GLY A 19 3.80 -5.43 14.11
CA GLY A 19 3.09 -6.71 14.08
C GLY A 19 1.70 -6.65 13.44
N GLY A 20 0.95 -5.57 13.65
CA GLY A 20 -0.38 -5.39 13.06
C GLY A 20 -0.32 -4.69 11.71
N VAL A 21 0.14 -3.44 11.68
CA VAL A 21 0.03 -2.56 10.49
C VAL A 21 1.05 -2.91 9.41
N VAL A 22 2.33 -3.02 9.75
CA VAL A 22 3.39 -3.26 8.76
C VAL A 22 3.29 -4.66 8.17
N PHE A 23 3.04 -5.68 8.99
CA PHE A 23 2.81 -7.04 8.48
C PHE A 23 1.52 -7.14 7.65
N ALA A 24 0.44 -6.45 8.04
CA ALA A 24 -0.78 -6.38 7.20
C ALA A 24 -0.50 -5.69 5.86
N PHE A 25 0.30 -4.62 5.85
CA PHE A 25 0.74 -3.97 4.61
C PHE A 25 1.52 -4.94 3.72
N PHE A 26 2.50 -5.68 4.26
CA PHE A 26 3.25 -6.66 3.46
C PHE A 26 2.40 -7.83 2.97
N ALA A 27 1.42 -8.27 3.77
CA ALA A 27 0.45 -9.27 3.36
C ALA A 27 -0.41 -8.75 2.19
N GLY A 28 -0.97 -7.55 2.31
CA GLY A 28 -1.75 -6.91 1.26
C GLY A 28 -0.92 -6.62 0.00
N TYR A 29 0.30 -6.11 0.18
CA TYR A 29 1.27 -5.92 -0.89
C TYR A 29 1.47 -7.21 -1.68
N THR A 30 1.77 -8.33 -0.99
CA THR A 30 2.02 -9.62 -1.65
C THR A 30 0.76 -10.19 -2.29
N TYR A 31 -0.39 -10.06 -1.63
CA TYR A 31 -1.67 -10.59 -2.07
C TYR A 31 -2.19 -9.88 -3.33
N TRP A 32 -2.26 -8.54 -3.32
CA TRP A 32 -2.80 -7.76 -4.44
C TRP A 32 -1.74 -7.32 -5.46
N PHE A 33 -0.45 -7.63 -5.27
CA PHE A 33 0.60 -7.32 -6.26
C PHE A 33 0.25 -7.76 -7.69
N PRO A 34 -0.22 -8.99 -7.92
CA PRO A 34 -0.56 -9.44 -9.27
C PRO A 34 -1.74 -8.66 -9.85
N LYS A 35 -2.71 -8.27 -9.02
CA LYS A 35 -3.87 -7.50 -9.45
C LYS A 35 -3.47 -6.10 -9.95
N ILE A 36 -2.46 -5.49 -9.35
CA ILE A 36 -1.97 -4.17 -9.74
C ILE A 36 -1.03 -4.24 -10.94
N THR A 37 -0.17 -5.25 -11.01
CA THR A 37 0.99 -5.28 -11.94
C THR A 37 0.92 -6.34 -13.04
N GLY A 38 -0.01 -7.30 -12.94
CA GLY A 38 -0.17 -8.41 -13.88
C GLY A 38 0.79 -9.59 -13.69
N PHE A 39 1.63 -9.61 -12.66
CA PHE A 39 2.54 -10.73 -12.38
C PHE A 39 2.74 -10.96 -10.89
N ARG A 40 3.13 -12.19 -10.51
CA ARG A 40 3.38 -12.55 -9.11
C ARG A 40 4.78 -12.18 -8.66
N LEU A 41 4.91 -11.86 -7.37
CA LEU A 41 6.19 -11.66 -6.71
C LEU A 41 6.96 -12.98 -6.58
N ASN A 42 8.29 -12.88 -6.52
CA ASN A 42 9.16 -14.01 -6.28
C ASN A 42 9.01 -14.49 -4.83
N GLU A 43 8.51 -15.71 -4.68
CA GLU A 43 8.18 -16.30 -3.38
C GLU A 43 9.43 -16.59 -2.52
N ARG A 44 10.57 -16.95 -3.14
CA ARG A 44 11.79 -17.30 -2.41
C ARG A 44 12.32 -16.10 -1.62
N TYR A 45 12.44 -14.95 -2.27
CA TYR A 45 12.91 -13.73 -1.62
C TYR A 45 11.86 -13.14 -0.67
N GLY A 46 10.56 -13.32 -0.97
CA GLY A 46 9.48 -12.96 -0.04
C GLY A 46 9.58 -13.69 1.30
N ARG A 47 9.87 -15.00 1.28
CA ARG A 47 10.10 -15.77 2.51
C ARG A 47 11.34 -15.32 3.28
N TYR A 48 12.44 -14.99 2.60
CA TYR A 48 13.63 -14.45 3.26
C TYR A 48 13.36 -13.09 3.92
N ALA A 49 12.62 -12.22 3.23
CA ALA A 49 12.17 -10.95 3.78
C ALA A 49 11.30 -11.17 5.02
N PHE A 50 10.27 -12.01 4.93
CA PHE A 50 9.37 -12.33 6.04
C PHE A 50 10.11 -12.81 7.29
N TRP A 51 10.98 -13.83 7.15
CA TRP A 51 11.71 -14.37 8.30
C TRP A 51 12.68 -13.35 8.91
N SER A 52 13.35 -12.56 8.08
CA SER A 52 14.23 -11.49 8.57
C SER A 52 13.43 -10.42 9.33
N TRP A 53 12.27 -9.99 8.81
CA TRP A 53 11.38 -9.06 9.50
C TRP A 53 10.86 -9.63 10.82
N PHE A 54 10.37 -10.87 10.81
CA PHE A 54 9.77 -11.51 11.98
C PHE A 54 10.80 -11.75 13.09
N ILE A 55 11.93 -12.40 12.77
CA ILE A 55 13.00 -12.67 13.75
C ILE A 55 13.64 -11.36 14.20
N GLY A 56 13.94 -10.45 13.26
CA GLY A 56 14.52 -9.15 13.59
C GLY A 56 13.63 -8.34 14.51
N PHE A 57 12.31 -8.33 14.29
CA PHE A 57 11.34 -7.67 15.17
C PHE A 57 11.33 -8.26 16.58
N MET A 58 11.31 -9.60 16.73
CA MET A 58 11.40 -10.25 18.04
C MET A 58 12.69 -9.87 18.78
N VAL A 59 13.84 -9.98 18.09
CA VAL A 59 15.15 -9.68 18.68
C VAL A 59 15.33 -8.20 19.00
N ALA A 60 14.76 -7.30 18.19
CA ALA A 60 14.86 -5.86 18.40
C ALA A 60 14.00 -5.36 19.56
N PHE A 61 12.76 -5.83 19.67
CA PHE A 61 11.76 -5.20 20.54
C PHE A 61 11.46 -6.00 21.82
N LEU A 62 11.68 -7.32 21.87
CA LEU A 62 11.51 -8.06 23.12
C LEU A 62 12.45 -7.59 24.25
N PRO A 63 13.74 -7.29 24.01
CA PRO A 63 14.62 -6.74 25.03
C PRO A 63 14.15 -5.39 25.58
N LEU A 64 13.42 -4.61 24.77
CA LEU A 64 12.91 -3.30 25.20
C LEU A 64 11.79 -3.41 26.24
N TYR A 65 11.03 -4.51 26.26
CA TYR A 65 10.09 -4.78 27.35
C TYR A 65 10.83 -4.96 28.68
N ALA A 66 11.90 -5.76 28.68
CA ALA A 66 12.73 -5.97 29.86
C ALA A 66 13.40 -4.65 30.32
N LEU A 67 14.01 -3.91 29.39
CA LEU A 67 14.58 -2.58 29.67
C LEU A 67 13.52 -1.61 30.25
N GLY A 68 12.31 -1.65 29.73
CA GLY A 68 11.19 -0.86 30.24
C GLY A 68 10.81 -1.18 31.68
N PHE A 69 10.92 -2.45 32.10
CA PHE A 69 10.75 -2.86 33.50
C PHE A 69 11.96 -2.52 34.37
N MET A 70 13.17 -2.50 33.81
CA MET A 70 14.40 -2.06 34.49
C MET A 70 14.50 -0.53 34.64
N GLY A 71 13.46 0.22 34.24
CA GLY A 71 13.40 1.67 34.41
C GLY A 71 14.01 2.49 33.28
N ALA A 72 14.44 1.87 32.17
CA ALA A 72 14.94 2.60 31.02
C ALA A 72 13.84 3.47 30.40
N THR A 73 14.10 4.77 30.29
CA THR A 73 13.14 5.76 29.78
C THR A 73 13.39 6.06 28.30
N ARG A 74 12.33 6.49 27.61
CA ARG A 74 12.40 6.86 26.19
C ARG A 74 13.22 8.13 25.96
N ARG A 75 13.79 8.27 24.76
CA ARG A 75 14.47 9.49 24.25
C ARG A 75 15.76 9.88 25.01
N LEU A 76 16.39 8.92 25.69
CA LEU A 76 17.76 9.07 26.17
C LEU A 76 18.73 8.92 25.00
N ASN A 77 19.69 9.84 24.89
CA ASN A 77 20.81 9.77 23.95
C ASN A 77 22.08 9.17 24.59
N HIS A 78 22.14 9.14 25.92
CA HIS A 78 23.21 8.59 26.72
C HIS A 78 22.65 7.93 27.99
N TYR A 79 23.29 6.87 28.47
CA TYR A 79 22.94 6.17 29.70
C TYR A 79 24.20 5.67 30.41
N THR A 80 24.16 5.62 31.74
CA THR A 80 25.29 5.21 32.60
C THR A 80 25.09 3.83 33.24
N VAL A 81 23.89 3.26 33.13
CA VAL A 81 23.54 1.95 33.71
C VAL A 81 24.11 0.82 32.84
N ALA A 82 25.20 0.21 33.30
CA ALA A 82 25.91 -0.84 32.55
C ALA A 82 25.05 -2.08 32.27
N GLU A 83 24.10 -2.41 33.16
CA GLU A 83 23.20 -3.57 33.02
C GLU A 83 22.27 -3.48 31.80
N TRP A 84 22.02 -2.27 31.29
CA TRP A 84 21.17 -2.07 30.10
C TRP A 84 21.92 -2.36 28.80
N GLN A 85 23.25 -2.24 28.80
CA GLN A 85 24.08 -2.32 27.61
C GLN A 85 23.87 -3.63 26.82
N PRO A 86 23.86 -4.83 27.44
CA PRO A 86 23.67 -6.06 26.69
C PRO A 86 22.32 -6.11 25.97
N LEU A 87 21.24 -5.65 26.61
CA LEU A 87 19.90 -5.64 26.02
C LEU A 87 19.80 -4.65 24.85
N PHE A 88 20.46 -3.49 24.95
CA PHE A 88 20.56 -2.56 23.83
C PHE A 88 21.39 -3.11 22.67
N VAL A 89 22.46 -3.86 22.94
CA VAL A 89 23.26 -4.53 21.89
C VAL A 89 22.41 -5.59 21.18
N VAL A 90 21.65 -6.42 21.92
CA VAL A 90 20.71 -7.38 21.31
C VAL A 90 19.66 -6.65 20.47
N ALA A 91 19.09 -5.56 20.98
CA ALA A 91 18.12 -4.76 20.24
C ALA A 91 18.71 -4.20 18.94
N ALA A 92 19.97 -3.74 18.96
CA ALA A 92 20.68 -3.26 17.78
C ALA A 92 20.94 -4.37 16.76
N ILE A 93 21.30 -5.58 17.19
CA ILE A 93 21.43 -6.75 16.30
C ILE A 93 20.08 -7.05 15.63
N GLY A 94 18.98 -7.00 16.39
CA GLY A 94 17.63 -7.14 15.83
C GLY A 94 17.33 -6.10 14.74
N ALA A 95 17.73 -4.84 14.94
CA ALA A 95 17.58 -3.79 13.94
C ALA A 95 18.39 -4.07 12.66
N VAL A 96 19.60 -4.63 12.77
CA VAL A 96 20.39 -5.06 11.60
C VAL A 96 19.69 -6.19 10.84
N ILE A 97 19.08 -7.15 11.55
CA ILE A 97 18.31 -8.23 10.90
C ILE A 97 17.07 -7.66 10.18
N ILE A 98 16.40 -6.67 10.75
CA ILE A 98 15.30 -5.95 10.07
C ILE A 98 15.82 -5.26 8.79
N ALA A 99 17.00 -4.63 8.84
CA ALA A 99 17.61 -4.02 7.66
C ALA A 99 17.85 -5.04 6.53
N LEU A 100 18.23 -6.28 6.86
CA LEU A 100 18.29 -7.38 5.90
C LEU A 100 16.90 -7.74 5.34
N GLY A 101 15.86 -7.69 6.17
CA GLY A 101 14.47 -7.85 5.72
C GLY A 101 14.07 -6.82 4.67
N VAL A 102 14.37 -5.54 4.90
CA VAL A 102 14.17 -4.46 3.91
C VAL A 102 14.94 -4.74 2.62
N PHE A 103 16.20 -5.15 2.74
CA PHE A 103 17.05 -5.49 1.61
C PHE A 103 16.47 -6.65 0.76
N PHE A 104 16.01 -7.73 1.41
CA PHE A 104 15.37 -8.84 0.70
C PHE A 104 14.05 -8.43 0.04
N SER A 105 13.25 -7.55 0.65
CA SER A 105 12.04 -7.00 0.02
C SER A 105 12.38 -6.22 -1.25
N ALA A 106 13.46 -5.43 -1.26
CA ALA A 106 13.91 -4.72 -2.46
C ALA A 106 14.38 -5.68 -3.56
N ILE A 107 15.17 -6.70 -3.20
CA ILE A 107 15.60 -7.75 -4.14
C ILE A 107 14.40 -8.50 -4.70
N GLN A 108 13.42 -8.84 -3.86
CA GLN A 108 12.20 -9.51 -4.28
C GLN A 108 11.54 -8.74 -5.42
N LEU A 109 11.35 -7.43 -5.26
CA LEU A 109 10.74 -6.60 -6.30
C LEU A 109 11.57 -6.60 -7.59
N VAL A 110 12.89 -6.38 -7.50
CA VAL A 110 13.78 -6.34 -8.67
C VAL A 110 13.76 -7.67 -9.44
N VAL A 111 13.87 -8.80 -8.74
CA VAL A 111 13.83 -10.13 -9.34
C VAL A 111 12.46 -10.43 -9.94
N SER A 112 11.38 -10.02 -9.27
CA SER A 112 10.01 -10.20 -9.78
C SER A 112 9.80 -9.43 -11.08
N ILE A 113 10.29 -8.19 -11.18
CA ILE A 113 10.21 -7.39 -12.40
C ILE A 113 11.00 -8.04 -13.54
N LYS A 114 12.19 -8.60 -13.25
CA LYS A 114 12.98 -9.35 -14.25
C LYS A 114 12.28 -10.63 -14.70
N GLN A 115 11.56 -11.31 -13.81
CA GLN A 115 10.86 -12.57 -14.07
C GLN A 115 9.39 -12.39 -14.47
N ARG A 116 8.93 -11.16 -14.71
CA ARG A 116 7.51 -10.83 -14.95
C ARG A 116 6.85 -11.65 -16.06
N LYS A 117 7.60 -12.05 -17.09
CA LYS A 117 7.08 -12.86 -18.21
C LYS A 117 6.74 -14.28 -17.76
N SER A 118 7.55 -14.87 -16.87
CA SER A 118 7.32 -16.22 -16.36
C SER A 118 6.27 -16.28 -15.24
N THR A 119 6.09 -15.18 -14.51
CA THR A 119 5.14 -15.11 -13.38
C THR A 119 3.85 -14.34 -13.72
N HIS A 120 3.58 -14.14 -15.01
CA HIS A 120 2.42 -13.40 -15.49
C HIS A 120 1.11 -14.10 -15.09
N ASP A 121 0.15 -13.31 -14.62
CA ASP A 121 -1.19 -13.79 -14.31
C ASP A 121 -2.06 -13.78 -15.57
N THR A 122 -2.40 -14.97 -16.08
CA THR A 122 -3.24 -15.12 -17.28
C THR A 122 -4.72 -15.25 -16.97
N THR A 123 -5.10 -15.58 -15.74
CA THR A 123 -6.50 -15.87 -15.37
C THR A 123 -7.20 -14.66 -14.76
N GLY A 124 -6.45 -13.76 -14.11
CA GLY A 124 -6.99 -12.70 -13.27
C GLY A 124 -7.29 -13.14 -11.84
N ASP A 125 -7.16 -14.44 -11.55
CA ASP A 125 -7.33 -15.09 -10.26
C ASP A 125 -6.13 -16.01 -9.95
N PRO A 126 -5.00 -15.45 -9.48
CA PRO A 126 -3.79 -16.21 -9.22
C PRO A 126 -3.86 -17.07 -7.96
N TRP A 127 -4.78 -16.76 -7.05
CA TRP A 127 -4.86 -17.35 -5.71
C TRP A 127 -6.08 -18.25 -5.52
N GLY A 128 -7.01 -18.30 -6.47
CA GLY A 128 -8.33 -18.87 -6.20
C GLY A 128 -9.12 -17.99 -5.24
N GLY A 129 -9.10 -16.67 -5.43
CA GLY A 129 -9.79 -15.69 -4.60
C GLY A 129 -11.31 -15.86 -4.57
N ARG A 130 -11.96 -15.28 -3.56
CA ARG A 130 -13.41 -15.43 -3.32
C ARG A 130 -14.24 -14.23 -3.72
N THR A 131 -13.59 -13.09 -3.81
CA THR A 131 -14.18 -11.75 -3.94
C THR A 131 -14.05 -11.23 -5.38
N LEU A 132 -14.83 -10.21 -5.71
CA LEU A 132 -15.03 -9.74 -7.10
C LEU A 132 -13.78 -9.13 -7.74
N GLU A 133 -12.81 -8.66 -6.98
CA GLU A 133 -11.56 -8.15 -7.57
C GLU A 133 -10.84 -9.23 -8.38
N TRP A 134 -10.98 -10.50 -8.00
CA TRP A 134 -10.42 -11.66 -8.70
C TRP A 134 -11.27 -12.13 -9.89
N SER A 135 -12.47 -11.55 -10.06
CA SER A 135 -13.29 -11.79 -11.24
C SER A 135 -12.96 -10.85 -12.40
N THR A 136 -11.95 -9.98 -12.27
CA THR A 136 -11.45 -9.07 -13.31
C THR A 136 -10.05 -9.49 -13.79
N THR A 137 -9.55 -8.88 -14.87
CA THR A 137 -8.18 -9.12 -15.35
C THR A 137 -7.13 -8.58 -14.37
N SER A 138 -5.87 -8.93 -14.62
CA SER A 138 -4.72 -8.45 -13.85
C SER A 138 -3.69 -7.85 -14.84
N PRO A 139 -3.55 -6.52 -14.94
CA PRO A 139 -4.31 -5.48 -14.26
C PRO A 139 -5.77 -5.36 -14.76
N PRO A 140 -6.69 -4.77 -13.96
CA PRO A 140 -8.05 -4.52 -14.40
C PRO A 140 -8.11 -3.45 -15.51
N PRO A 141 -9.14 -3.48 -16.37
CA PRO A 141 -9.38 -2.40 -17.33
C PRO A 141 -9.79 -1.12 -16.60
N GLU A 142 -9.73 0.03 -17.29
CA GLU A 142 -10.00 1.34 -16.67
C GLU A 142 -11.41 1.48 -16.05
N TYR A 143 -12.37 0.71 -16.57
CA TYR A 143 -13.76 0.67 -16.08
C TYR A 143 -14.01 -0.41 -15.01
N ASN A 144 -13.00 -1.20 -14.64
CA ASN A 144 -13.09 -2.39 -13.77
C ASN A 144 -14.01 -3.52 -14.28
N PHE A 145 -15.33 -3.28 -14.31
CA PHE A 145 -16.36 -4.24 -14.73
C PHE A 145 -17.14 -3.69 -15.93
N ALA A 146 -17.18 -4.44 -17.03
CA ALA A 146 -17.92 -4.02 -18.23
C ALA A 146 -19.44 -4.11 -18.03
N VAL A 147 -19.89 -5.07 -17.23
CA VAL A 147 -21.28 -5.24 -16.77
C VAL A 147 -21.21 -5.41 -15.26
N LEU A 148 -22.07 -4.69 -14.53
CA LEU A 148 -22.10 -4.77 -13.08
C LEU A 148 -22.48 -6.19 -12.64
N PRO A 149 -21.69 -6.83 -11.75
CA PRO A 149 -22.01 -8.16 -11.26
C PRO A 149 -23.21 -8.11 -10.30
N GLU A 150 -24.13 -9.06 -10.44
CA GLU A 150 -25.20 -9.29 -9.47
C GLU A 150 -24.62 -10.04 -8.25
N VAL A 151 -24.91 -9.53 -7.04
CA VAL A 151 -24.32 -10.02 -5.79
C VAL A 151 -25.41 -10.57 -4.89
N ASP A 152 -25.51 -11.91 -4.85
CA ASP A 152 -26.51 -12.62 -4.05
C ASP A 152 -25.94 -13.27 -2.79
N SER A 153 -24.61 -13.24 -2.60
CA SER A 153 -23.94 -13.87 -1.48
C SER A 153 -22.73 -13.09 -1.00
N ARG A 154 -22.25 -13.40 0.21
CA ARG A 154 -21.08 -12.75 0.81
C ARG A 154 -19.80 -12.96 -0.04
N ASP A 155 -19.62 -14.15 -0.58
CA ASP A 155 -18.47 -14.53 -1.43
C ASP A 155 -18.92 -14.68 -2.89
N ALA A 156 -19.39 -13.58 -3.49
CA ALA A 156 -20.05 -13.58 -4.80
C ALA A 156 -19.26 -14.31 -5.90
N PHE A 157 -17.97 -14.01 -6.05
CA PHE A 157 -17.14 -14.64 -7.09
C PHE A 157 -16.90 -16.13 -6.83
N TRP A 158 -16.87 -16.55 -5.55
CA TRP A 158 -16.74 -17.95 -5.20
C TRP A 158 -17.97 -18.78 -5.63
N GLU A 159 -19.17 -18.27 -5.37
CA GLU A 159 -20.41 -18.93 -5.80
C GLU A 159 -20.58 -18.88 -7.32
N MET A 160 -20.21 -17.79 -7.98
CA MET A 160 -20.17 -17.73 -9.46
C MET A 160 -19.27 -18.80 -10.07
N LYS A 161 -18.11 -19.08 -9.45
CA LYS A 161 -17.21 -20.16 -9.90
C LYS A 161 -17.82 -21.55 -9.74
N LYS A 162 -18.51 -21.81 -8.62
CA LYS A 162 -19.18 -23.10 -8.39
C LYS A 162 -20.35 -23.33 -9.35
N ASN A 163 -21.18 -22.31 -9.53
CA ASN A 163 -22.37 -22.35 -10.36
C ASN A 163 -22.06 -22.21 -11.86
N LYS A 164 -20.79 -21.95 -12.21
CA LYS A 164 -20.33 -21.69 -13.58
C LYS A 164 -21.15 -20.61 -14.27
N THR A 165 -21.49 -19.55 -13.52
CA THR A 165 -22.32 -18.46 -14.01
C THR A 165 -21.70 -17.87 -15.28
N PRO A 166 -22.43 -17.83 -16.41
CA PRO A 166 -21.90 -17.30 -17.66
C PRO A 166 -21.63 -15.79 -17.51
N LYS A 167 -20.57 -15.31 -18.17
CA LYS A 167 -20.31 -13.87 -18.24
C LYS A 167 -21.36 -13.21 -19.13
N SER A 168 -21.92 -12.09 -18.67
CA SER A 168 -22.81 -11.28 -19.50
C SER A 168 -22.03 -10.69 -20.68
N THR A 169 -22.66 -10.70 -21.86
CA THR A 169 -22.15 -10.13 -23.11
C THR A 169 -22.94 -8.89 -23.56
N ASP A 170 -23.89 -8.44 -22.74
CA ASP A 170 -24.68 -7.23 -22.98
C ASP A 170 -23.88 -5.99 -22.57
N TYR A 171 -22.97 -5.58 -23.45
CA TYR A 171 -22.10 -4.42 -23.22
C TYR A 171 -22.80 -3.11 -23.61
N GLN A 172 -22.75 -2.16 -22.69
CA GLN A 172 -23.27 -0.80 -22.87
C GLN A 172 -22.11 0.21 -22.92
N GLU A 173 -22.41 1.44 -23.32
CA GLU A 173 -21.44 2.53 -23.25
C GLU A 173 -21.13 2.87 -21.79
N ILE A 174 -19.85 3.01 -21.46
CA ILE A 174 -19.41 3.24 -20.08
C ILE A 174 -18.99 4.70 -19.91
N HIS A 175 -19.61 5.40 -18.97
CA HIS A 175 -19.23 6.76 -18.60
C HIS A 175 -17.97 6.76 -17.73
N MET A 176 -16.97 7.58 -18.10
CA MET A 176 -15.69 7.67 -17.40
C MET A 176 -15.25 9.12 -17.16
N PRO A 177 -14.63 9.41 -16.00
CA PRO A 177 -14.07 10.72 -15.72
C PRO A 177 -12.75 10.94 -16.47
N LYS A 178 -12.51 12.17 -16.92
CA LYS A 178 -11.22 12.58 -17.52
C LYS A 178 -10.17 12.92 -16.46
N ASN A 179 -8.92 12.67 -16.81
CA ASN A 179 -7.78 13.13 -16.03
C ASN A 179 -7.74 14.66 -15.90
N THR A 180 -7.30 15.15 -14.75
CA THR A 180 -7.12 16.57 -14.49
C THR A 180 -5.83 16.82 -13.70
N ALA A 181 -5.05 17.80 -14.14
CA ALA A 181 -3.83 18.22 -13.44
C ALA A 181 -4.13 19.14 -12.24
N CYS A 182 -5.40 19.53 -12.03
CA CYS A 182 -5.74 20.54 -11.04
C CYS A 182 -5.39 20.11 -9.61
N GLY A 183 -5.61 18.83 -9.25
CA GLY A 183 -5.21 18.28 -7.96
C GLY A 183 -3.70 18.29 -7.74
N PHE A 184 -2.92 18.00 -8.79
CA PHE A 184 -1.46 18.07 -8.73
C PHE A 184 -0.97 19.50 -8.43
N TRP A 185 -1.50 20.49 -9.14
CA TRP A 185 -1.14 21.90 -8.92
C TRP A 185 -1.56 22.41 -7.54
N ILE A 186 -2.74 22.04 -7.06
CA ILE A 186 -3.17 22.36 -5.69
C ILE A 186 -2.20 21.75 -4.68
N GLY A 187 -1.75 20.51 -4.87
CA GLY A 187 -0.73 19.88 -4.02
C GLY A 187 0.60 20.64 -4.01
N VAL A 188 1.12 21.02 -5.18
CA VAL A 188 2.37 21.80 -5.30
C VAL A 188 2.23 23.15 -4.61
N LEU A 189 1.12 23.86 -4.83
CA LEU A 189 0.87 25.16 -4.21
C LEU A 189 0.67 25.05 -2.70
N SER A 190 0.00 23.99 -2.23
CA SER A 190 -0.17 23.73 -0.79
C SER A 190 1.17 23.47 -0.10
N PHE A 191 2.07 22.74 -0.77
CA PHE A 191 3.44 22.53 -0.28
C PHE A 191 4.20 23.86 -0.17
N LEU A 192 4.18 24.69 -1.22
CA LEU A 192 4.85 25.99 -1.22
C LEU A 192 4.22 26.97 -0.21
N PHE A 193 2.90 26.91 -0.02
CA PHE A 193 2.19 27.65 1.01
C PHE A 193 2.71 27.27 2.40
N GLY A 194 2.76 25.96 2.71
CA GLY A 194 3.27 25.46 3.97
C GLY A 194 4.73 25.83 4.19
N PHE A 195 5.58 25.69 3.17
CA PHE A 195 6.97 26.12 3.21
C PHE A 195 7.07 27.63 3.51
N GLY A 196 6.32 28.46 2.79
CA GLY A 196 6.32 29.91 3.01
C GLY A 196 5.86 30.28 4.42
N ALA A 197 4.86 29.59 4.96
CA ALA A 197 4.37 29.82 6.32
C ALA A 197 5.41 29.46 7.39
N VAL A 198 6.11 28.32 7.23
CA VAL A 198 7.19 27.89 8.14
C VAL A 198 8.36 28.88 8.16
N TRP A 199 8.71 29.44 6.99
CA TRP A 199 9.85 30.36 6.85
C TRP A 199 9.45 31.85 6.90
N HIS A 200 8.24 32.18 7.36
CA HIS A 200 7.73 33.55 7.46
C HIS A 200 7.78 34.36 6.13
N MET A 201 7.71 33.68 4.98
CA MET A 201 7.70 34.29 3.66
C MET A 201 6.26 34.67 3.26
N PHE A 202 5.70 35.72 3.87
CA PHE A 202 4.28 36.07 3.70
C PHE A 202 3.85 36.36 2.26
N TRP A 203 4.75 36.89 1.42
CA TRP A 203 4.46 37.09 0.00
C TRP A 203 4.20 35.77 -0.73
N LEU A 204 4.97 34.72 -0.40
CA LEU A 204 4.83 33.39 -1.00
C LEU A 204 3.53 32.73 -0.53
N VAL A 205 3.19 32.89 0.75
CA VAL A 205 1.92 32.42 1.34
C VAL A 205 0.74 33.07 0.63
N ALA A 206 0.75 34.40 0.45
CA ALA A 206 -0.31 35.11 -0.26
C ALA A 206 -0.43 34.66 -1.71
N LEU A 207 0.70 34.57 -2.44
CA LEU A 207 0.74 34.16 -3.84
C LEU A 207 0.19 32.74 -4.04
N THR A 208 0.67 31.78 -3.24
CA THR A 208 0.25 30.38 -3.34
C THR A 208 -1.18 30.17 -2.87
N GLY A 209 -1.64 30.91 -1.86
CA GLY A 209 -3.04 30.92 -1.41
C GLY A 209 -3.99 31.38 -2.53
N ILE A 210 -3.65 32.49 -3.20
CA ILE A 210 -4.39 32.96 -4.39
C ILE A 210 -4.33 31.92 -5.50
N GLY A 211 -3.16 31.34 -5.77
CA GLY A 211 -2.97 30.29 -6.76
C GLY A 211 -3.90 29.09 -6.55
N MET A 212 -4.04 28.62 -5.30
CA MET A 212 -4.93 27.51 -4.97
C MET A 212 -6.40 27.87 -5.22
N LEU A 213 -6.83 29.07 -4.82
CA LEU A 213 -8.18 29.57 -5.09
C LEU A 213 -8.44 29.63 -6.60
N LEU A 214 -7.48 30.12 -7.39
CA LEU A 214 -7.60 30.15 -8.85
C LEU A 214 -7.70 28.75 -9.45
N CYS A 215 -6.90 27.78 -8.99
CA CYS A 215 -7.03 26.39 -9.43
C CYS A 215 -8.44 25.83 -9.16
N ILE A 216 -8.98 26.07 -7.96
CA ILE A 216 -10.35 25.64 -7.60
C ILE A 216 -11.37 26.31 -8.51
N ILE A 217 -11.28 27.62 -8.72
CA ILE A 217 -12.17 28.37 -9.61
C ILE A 217 -12.12 27.78 -11.02
N VAL A 218 -10.93 27.60 -11.61
CA VAL A 218 -10.77 27.00 -12.94
C VAL A 218 -11.39 25.60 -13.00
N ARG A 219 -11.22 24.79 -11.95
CA ARG A 219 -11.84 23.46 -11.88
C ARG A 219 -13.37 23.54 -11.86
N LEU A 220 -13.96 24.46 -11.09
CA LEU A 220 -15.41 24.65 -11.01
C LEU A 220 -16.03 25.06 -12.36
N TYR A 221 -15.32 25.84 -13.18
CA TYR A 221 -15.80 26.24 -14.50
C TYR A 221 -15.52 25.22 -15.62
N THR A 222 -14.80 24.13 -15.33
CA THR A 222 -14.51 23.10 -16.33
C THR A 222 -15.75 22.25 -16.59
N LYS A 223 -16.38 22.40 -17.76
CA LYS A 223 -17.62 21.66 -18.11
C LYS A 223 -17.39 20.27 -18.70
N LYS A 224 -16.32 20.06 -19.46
CA LYS A 224 -16.03 18.78 -20.13
C LYS A 224 -15.17 17.89 -19.23
N ILE A 225 -15.77 17.28 -18.21
CA ILE A 225 -15.06 16.48 -17.19
C ILE A 225 -15.08 14.97 -17.45
N ASP A 226 -15.85 14.54 -18.44
CA ASP A 226 -16.19 13.15 -18.70
C ASP A 226 -16.09 12.78 -20.18
N TYR A 227 -16.06 11.49 -20.45
CA TYR A 227 -16.17 10.87 -21.77
C TYR A 227 -16.91 9.53 -21.64
N TYR A 228 -17.29 8.96 -22.78
CA TYR A 228 -17.88 7.62 -22.86
C TYR A 228 -16.95 6.70 -23.63
N ILE A 229 -16.78 5.48 -23.12
CA ILE A 229 -16.11 4.39 -23.84
C ILE A 229 -17.16 3.70 -24.71
N PRO A 230 -16.97 3.63 -26.04
CA PRO A 230 -17.93 3.01 -26.93
C PRO A 230 -17.98 1.49 -26.76
N VAL A 231 -19.15 0.88 -27.00
CA VAL A 231 -19.37 -0.57 -26.90
C VAL A 231 -18.38 -1.39 -27.75
N SER A 232 -17.97 -0.87 -28.91
CA SER A 232 -16.99 -1.53 -29.78
C SER A 232 -15.62 -1.69 -29.10
N GLU A 233 -15.22 -0.72 -28.28
CA GLU A 233 -13.95 -0.76 -27.55
C GLU A 233 -14.03 -1.71 -26.36
N VAL A 234 -15.14 -1.67 -25.60
CA VAL A 234 -15.41 -2.62 -24.52
C VAL A 234 -15.38 -4.06 -25.03
N LYS A 235 -16.06 -4.35 -26.15
CA LYS A 235 -16.04 -5.68 -26.81
C LYS A 235 -14.65 -6.12 -27.22
N LYS A 236 -13.81 -5.19 -27.70
CA LYS A 236 -12.43 -5.49 -28.09
C LYS A 236 -11.56 -5.83 -26.87
N ILE A 237 -11.73 -5.13 -25.75
CA ILE A 237 -10.98 -5.36 -24.51
C ILE A 237 -11.42 -6.69 -23.88
N GLU A 238 -12.71 -6.92 -23.71
CA GLU A 238 -13.23 -8.18 -23.17
C GLU A 238 -13.02 -9.37 -24.13
N GLY A 239 -12.94 -9.13 -25.45
CA GLY A 239 -12.61 -10.16 -26.43
C GLY A 239 -11.16 -10.67 -26.32
N ARG A 240 -10.22 -9.84 -25.85
CA ARG A 240 -8.83 -10.27 -25.57
C ARG A 240 -8.71 -11.11 -24.29
N ARG A 241 -9.78 -11.17 -23.50
CA ARG A 241 -9.86 -11.88 -22.22
C ARG A 241 -10.36 -13.33 -22.38
N ALA A 242 -10.98 -13.65 -23.52
CA ALA A 242 -11.56 -14.96 -23.82
C ALA A 242 -10.51 -16.00 -24.20
#